data_AF-A0A162NV20-F1
#
_entry.id   AF-A0A162NV20-F1
#
_cell.length_a   1.000
_cell.length_b   1.000
_cell.length_c   1.000
_cell.angle_alpha   90.00
_cell.angle_beta   90.00
_cell.angle_gamma   90.00
#
_symmetry.space_group_name_H-M   'P 1'
#
loop_
_entity.id
_entity.type
_entity.pdbx_description
1 polymer ?
#
loop_
_entity_poly.entity_id
_entity_poly.type
_entity_poly.pdbx_seq_one_letter_code
_entity_poly.pdbx_strand_id
1 'polypeptide(L)'
;MNIVWKYRIPLLAILCCIYGSVSAQNELPIKEEEKTAPGLSPPGAHPVEEAPRRLFMIDKIYINGNKKTKDFIIKRELPFKEGDSVALNQLVAQFRLGKQQLVNTRCLMM
;
A
#
# COMPACT_ATOMS: atom_id res chain seq x y z
N MET A 1 -45.25 24.99 -4.88
CA MET A 1 -44.12 24.21 -5.41
C MET A 1 -42.80 24.83 -4.93
N ASN A 2 -42.40 24.68 -3.65
CA ASN A 2 -41.14 25.22 -3.09
C ASN A 2 -40.71 24.53 -1.76
N ILE A 3 -41.21 23.32 -1.46
CA ILE A 3 -40.89 22.63 -0.19
C ILE A 3 -39.74 21.64 -0.33
N VAL A 4 -39.54 21.10 -1.53
CA VAL A 4 -38.51 20.07 -1.80
C VAL A 4 -37.09 20.66 -1.79
N TRP A 5 -36.91 21.91 -2.22
CA TRP A 5 -35.58 22.55 -2.24
C TRP A 5 -35.07 22.90 -0.84
N LYS A 6 -35.98 23.17 0.10
CA LYS A 6 -35.66 23.54 1.48
C LYS A 6 -34.98 22.43 2.27
N TYR A 7 -35.21 21.16 1.90
CA TYR A 7 -34.59 20.00 2.53
C TYR A 7 -33.41 19.43 1.73
N ARG A 8 -33.25 19.79 0.44
CA ARG A 8 -32.13 19.34 -0.39
C ARG A 8 -30.80 20.02 -0.06
N ILE A 9 -30.85 21.31 0.31
CA ILE A 9 -29.65 22.07 0.69
C ILE A 9 -29.02 21.57 2.00
N PRO A 10 -29.77 21.37 3.10
CA PRO A 10 -29.17 20.83 4.33
C PRO A 10 -28.73 19.37 4.19
N LEU A 11 -29.42 18.56 3.37
CA LEU A 11 -29.04 17.15 3.14
C LEU A 11 -27.70 17.01 2.40
N LEU A 12 -27.41 17.92 1.46
CA LEU A 12 -26.13 17.94 0.74
C LEU A 12 -24.97 18.41 1.63
N ALA A 13 -25.22 19.34 2.55
CA ALA A 13 -24.23 19.81 3.52
C ALA A 13 -23.85 18.72 4.54
N ILE A 14 -24.83 17.96 5.04
CA ILE A 14 -24.58 16.82 5.93
C ILE A 14 -23.77 15.74 5.21
N LEU A 15 -24.10 15.45 3.95
CA LEU A 15 -23.35 14.49 3.13
C LEU A 15 -21.89 14.93 2.91
N CYS A 16 -21.61 16.23 2.80
CA CYS A 16 -20.24 16.74 2.66
C CYS A 16 -19.40 16.55 3.93
N CYS A 17 -20.00 16.74 5.11
CA CYS A 17 -19.32 16.59 6.40
C CYS A 17 -18.90 15.14 6.70
N ILE A 18 -19.62 14.14 6.20
CA ILE A 18 -19.23 12.73 6.34
C ILE A 18 -18.08 12.32 5.40
N TYR A 19 -17.96 12.94 4.22
CA TYR A 19 -16.85 12.65 3.29
C TYR A 19 -15.55 13.42 3.63
N GLY A 20 -15.63 14.56 4.32
CA GLY A 20 -14.46 15.38 4.67
C GLY A 20 -13.55 14.83 5.77
N SER A 21 -13.99 13.84 6.56
CA SER A 21 -13.21 13.31 7.69
C SER A 21 -12.18 12.23 7.30
N VAL A 22 -12.17 11.78 6.04
CA VAL A 22 -11.17 10.83 5.50
C VAL A 22 -10.06 11.59 4.78
N SER A 23 -9.24 12.35 5.52
CA SER A 23 -7.94 12.85 5.01
C SER A 23 -6.93 13.29 6.07
N ALA A 24 -7.21 13.15 7.37
CA ALA A 24 -6.22 13.48 8.40
C ALA A 24 -5.57 12.22 8.96
N GLN A 25 -4.22 12.22 8.96
CA GLN A 25 -3.29 11.24 9.56
C GLN A 25 -2.79 10.13 8.61
N ASN A 26 -1.79 10.48 7.80
CA ASN A 26 -0.72 9.54 7.48
C ASN A 26 0.62 10.28 7.55
N GLU A 27 0.98 10.73 8.76
CA GLU A 27 2.35 11.11 9.08
C GLU A 27 3.04 9.88 9.67
N LEU A 28 4.07 9.39 8.98
CA LEU A 28 4.94 8.32 9.47
C LEU A 28 5.67 8.81 10.72
N PRO A 29 5.57 8.12 11.87
CA PRO A 29 6.41 8.45 13.01
C PRO A 29 7.84 8.00 12.72
N ILE A 30 8.75 8.97 12.60
CA ILE A 30 10.18 8.75 12.74
C ILE A 30 10.40 8.33 14.20
N LYS A 31 10.69 7.05 14.42
CA LYS A 31 11.18 6.56 15.71
C LYS A 31 12.65 6.96 15.83
N GLU A 32 12.90 8.09 16.46
CA GLU A 32 14.16 8.32 17.16
C GLU A 32 14.08 7.52 18.46
N GLU A 33 14.84 6.42 18.54
CA GLU A 33 15.04 5.68 19.79
C GLU A 33 16.46 5.95 20.28
N GLU A 34 16.64 7.13 20.89
CA GLU A 34 17.72 7.37 21.84
C GLU A 34 17.23 6.87 23.22
N LYS A 35 17.79 5.76 23.70
CA LYS A 35 17.86 5.51 25.14
C LYS A 35 19.10 4.71 25.53
N THR A 36 20.06 5.46 26.07
CA THR A 36 21.22 5.00 26.83
C THR A 36 20.81 4.13 28.04
N ALA A 37 21.27 2.87 28.02
CA ALA A 37 21.78 1.93 29.07
C ALA A 37 21.10 1.85 30.48
N PRO A 38 21.39 0.85 31.37
CA PRO A 38 22.24 -0.35 31.27
C PRO A 38 21.55 -1.66 31.75
N GLY A 39 22.02 -2.85 31.33
CA GLY A 39 21.57 -4.11 31.97
C GLY A 39 22.00 -5.39 31.25
N LEU A 40 22.79 -6.20 31.96
CA LEU A 40 23.39 -7.49 31.62
C LEU A 40 22.69 -8.33 30.53
N SER A 41 23.47 -8.81 29.56
CA SER A 41 23.16 -10.00 28.76
C SER A 41 24.42 -10.88 28.63
N PRO A 42 24.29 -12.23 28.53
CA PRO A 42 25.37 -13.19 28.78
C PRO A 42 26.52 -13.11 27.75
N PRO A 43 27.75 -13.52 28.12
CA PRO A 43 28.88 -13.54 27.20
C PRO A 43 28.68 -14.64 26.16
N GLY A 44 28.31 -14.27 24.93
CA GLY A 44 28.19 -15.22 23.82
C GLY A 44 27.25 -14.86 22.67
N ALA A 45 26.43 -13.80 22.80
CA ALA A 45 25.61 -13.35 21.69
C ALA A 45 26.39 -12.37 20.81
N HIS A 46 27.10 -12.90 19.81
CA HIS A 46 27.59 -12.08 18.71
C HIS A 46 26.41 -11.32 18.08
N PRO A 47 26.54 -10.02 17.75
CA PRO A 47 25.55 -9.34 16.93
C PRO A 47 25.47 -10.12 15.62
N VAL A 48 24.29 -10.66 15.31
CA VAL A 48 24.01 -11.09 13.94
C VAL A 48 24.03 -9.80 13.14
N GLU A 49 25.18 -9.51 12.55
CA GLU A 49 25.37 -8.43 11.59
C GLU A 49 24.43 -8.74 10.42
N GLU A 50 23.22 -8.15 10.43
CA GLU A 50 22.27 -8.32 9.34
C GLU A 50 22.95 -7.83 8.06
N ALA A 51 23.32 -8.77 7.19
CA ALA A 51 23.91 -8.46 5.90
C ALA A 51 23.09 -7.36 5.21
N PRO A 52 23.74 -6.36 4.57
CA PRO A 52 23.04 -5.24 3.99
C PRO A 52 21.96 -5.76 3.03
N ARG A 53 20.70 -5.42 3.33
CA ARG A 53 19.55 -5.86 2.53
C ARG A 53 19.71 -5.30 1.13
N ARG A 54 20.15 -6.14 0.19
CA ARG A 54 20.33 -5.75 -1.20
C ARG A 54 18.97 -5.34 -1.78
N LEU A 55 18.93 -4.13 -2.31
CA LEU A 55 17.78 -3.60 -3.05
C LEU A 55 17.90 -4.04 -4.51
N PHE A 56 16.75 -4.39 -5.10
CA PHE A 56 16.64 -4.78 -6.49
C PHE A 56 15.75 -3.77 -7.21
N MET A 57 16.15 -3.37 -8.41
CA MET A 57 15.33 -2.52 -9.27
C MET A 57 14.45 -3.39 -10.18
N ILE A 58 13.18 -3.06 -10.26
CA ILE A 58 12.24 -3.68 -11.20
C ILE A 58 12.49 -3.07 -12.58
N ASP A 59 13.06 -3.81 -13.52
CA ASP A 59 13.33 -3.30 -14.87
C ASP A 59 12.06 -3.21 -15.72
N LYS A 60 11.45 -4.35 -16.06
CA LYS A 60 10.27 -4.42 -16.92
C LYS A 60 9.23 -5.39 -16.39
N ILE A 61 7.95 -5.06 -16.57
CA ILE A 61 6.81 -5.91 -16.20
C ILE A 61 6.13 -6.40 -17.48
N TYR A 62 6.21 -7.71 -17.72
CA TYR A 62 5.54 -8.39 -18.83
C TYR A 62 4.26 -9.07 -18.34
N ILE A 63 3.14 -8.77 -19.00
CA ILE A 63 1.84 -9.39 -18.74
C ILE A 63 1.51 -10.29 -19.94
N ASN A 64 1.15 -11.55 -19.68
CA ASN A 64 0.77 -12.50 -20.73
C ASN A 64 -0.41 -13.36 -20.25
N GLY A 65 -1.15 -13.96 -21.19
CA GLY A 65 -2.25 -14.89 -20.91
C GLY A 65 -3.59 -14.24 -20.60
N ASN A 66 -3.65 -12.92 -20.50
CA ASN A 66 -4.88 -12.18 -20.27
C ASN A 66 -5.49 -11.72 -21.61
N LYS A 67 -6.69 -12.23 -21.93
CA LYS A 67 -7.40 -11.93 -23.20
C LYS A 67 -8.49 -10.87 -23.08
N LYS A 68 -8.99 -10.61 -21.87
CA LYS A 68 -10.20 -9.82 -21.64
C LYS A 68 -9.92 -8.51 -20.92
N THR A 69 -9.03 -8.52 -19.95
CA THR A 69 -8.61 -7.33 -19.22
C THR A 69 -7.52 -6.62 -20.01
N LYS A 70 -7.43 -5.29 -19.94
CA LYS A 70 -6.34 -4.55 -20.59
C LYS A 70 -5.12 -4.48 -19.66
N ASP A 71 -3.91 -4.51 -20.20
CA ASP A 71 -2.68 -4.52 -19.38
C ASP A 71 -2.57 -3.35 -18.42
N PHE A 72 -3.02 -2.15 -18.83
CA PHE A 72 -3.00 -0.97 -17.96
C PHE A 72 -3.90 -1.13 -16.73
N ILE A 73 -4.97 -1.93 -16.82
CA ILE A 73 -5.83 -2.23 -15.67
C ILE A 73 -5.05 -3.09 -14.69
N ILE A 74 -4.38 -4.15 -15.17
CA ILE A 74 -3.56 -5.01 -14.31
C ILE A 74 -2.42 -4.21 -13.67
N LYS A 75 -1.71 -3.39 -14.45
CA LYS A 75 -0.61 -2.57 -13.92
C LYS A 75 -1.06 -1.58 -12.84
N ARG A 76 -2.31 -1.10 -12.88
CA ARG A 76 -2.85 -0.19 -11.85
C ARG A 76 -3.13 -0.89 -10.52
N GLU A 77 -3.44 -2.18 -10.55
CA GLU A 77 -3.74 -2.96 -9.35
C GLU A 77 -2.48 -3.62 -8.75
N LEU A 78 -1.30 -3.47 -9.38
CA LEU A 78 -0.05 -3.95 -8.81
C LEU A 78 0.51 -2.91 -7.82
N PRO A 79 0.97 -3.33 -6.63
CA PRO A 79 1.53 -2.43 -5.62
C PRO A 79 3.01 -2.05 -5.89
N PHE A 80 3.49 -2.26 -7.11
CA PHE A 80 4.84 -1.92 -7.55
C PHE A 80 4.84 -1.60 -9.06
N LYS A 81 5.82 -0.82 -9.50
CA LYS A 81 5.98 -0.42 -10.90
C LYS A 81 7.41 -0.61 -11.39
N GLU A 82 7.56 -0.54 -12.70
CA GLU A 82 8.86 -0.48 -13.38
C GLU A 82 9.65 0.73 -12.86
N GLY A 83 10.94 0.53 -12.56
CA GLY A 83 11.83 1.50 -11.94
C GLY A 83 11.86 1.50 -10.41
N ASP A 84 10.95 0.79 -9.73
CA ASP A 84 10.96 0.76 -8.27
C ASP A 84 12.14 -0.06 -7.72
N SER A 85 12.74 0.43 -6.63
CA SER A 85 13.75 -0.28 -5.85
C SER A 85 13.12 -0.95 -4.65
N VAL A 86 13.16 -2.28 -4.58
CA VAL A 86 12.49 -3.08 -3.55
C VAL A 86 13.43 -4.13 -2.99
N ALA A 87 13.26 -4.44 -1.70
CA ALA A 87 13.90 -5.62 -1.12
C ALA A 87 13.17 -6.89 -1.60
N LEU A 88 13.92 -7.98 -1.80
CA LEU A 88 13.36 -9.22 -2.36
C LEU A 88 12.21 -9.80 -1.51
N ASN A 89 12.34 -9.74 -0.18
CA ASN A 89 11.30 -10.19 0.74
C ASN A 89 10.01 -9.36 0.62
N GLN A 90 10.14 -8.05 0.45
CA GLN A 90 9.01 -7.15 0.24
C GLN A 90 8.34 -7.42 -1.11
N LEU A 91 9.13 -7.63 -2.16
CA LEU A 91 8.59 -7.93 -3.49
C LEU A 91 7.68 -9.17 -3.48
N VAL A 92 8.08 -10.25 -2.80
CA VAL A 92 7.25 -11.47 -2.68
C VAL A 92 5.92 -11.18 -1.95
N ALA A 93 5.96 -10.38 -0.88
CA ALA A 93 4.74 -9.99 -0.16
C ALA A 93 3.81 -9.13 -1.05
N GLN A 94 4.40 -8.18 -1.77
CA GLN A 94 3.69 -7.30 -2.70
C GLN A 94 3.05 -8.08 -3.88
N PHE A 95 3.73 -9.10 -4.41
CA PHE A 95 3.15 -10.00 -5.42
C PHE A 95 1.90 -10.74 -4.90
N ARG A 96 1.94 -11.25 -3.66
CA ARG A 96 0.78 -11.93 -3.06
C ARG A 96 -0.40 -10.97 -2.91
N LEU A 97 -0.13 -9.75 -2.47
CA LEU A 97 -1.15 -8.70 -2.32
C LEU A 97 -1.77 -8.32 -3.67
N GLY A 98 -0.94 -8.03 -4.68
CA GLY A 98 -1.41 -7.69 -6.03
C GLY A 98 -2.24 -8.80 -6.66
N LYS A 99 -1.84 -10.07 -6.48
CA LYS A 99 -2.65 -11.22 -6.93
C LYS A 99 -4.03 -11.23 -6.28
N GLN A 100 -4.11 -10.98 -4.98
CA GLN A 100 -5.39 -10.94 -4.26
C GLN A 100 -6.26 -9.78 -4.75
N GLN A 101 -5.68 -8.61 -4.98
CA GLN A 101 -6.38 -7.43 -5.51
C GLN A 101 -6.94 -7.69 -6.91
N LEU A 102 -6.18 -8.33 -7.79
CA LEU A 102 -6.61 -8.72 -9.14
C LEU A 102 -7.77 -9.72 -9.14
N VAL A 103 -7.78 -10.67 -8.19
CA VAL A 103 -8.91 -11.60 -8.00
C VAL A 103 -10.15 -10.84 -7.53
N ASN A 104 -9.99 -9.93 -6.58
CA ASN A 104 -11.09 -9.18 -5.97
C ASN A 104 -11.73 -8.15 -6.91
N THR A 105 -10.94 -7.56 -7.82
CA THR A 105 -11.41 -6.52 -8.76
C THR A 105 -12.06 -7.06 -10.04
N ARG A 106 -12.47 -8.34 -10.08
CA ARG A 106 -13.07 -9.02 -11.25
C ARG A 106 -12.20 -9.04 -12.52
N CYS A 107 -10.92 -8.67 -12.45
CA CYS A 107 -10.00 -8.67 -13.61
C CYS A 107 -9.66 -10.09 -14.11
N LEU A 108 -9.87 -11.11 -13.27
CA LEU A 108 -9.58 -12.51 -13.56
C LEU A 108 -10.83 -13.38 -13.76
N MET A 109 -12.02 -12.84 -13.51
CA MET A 109 -13.27 -13.59 -13.53
C MET A 109 -14.30 -12.87 -14.41
N MET A 110 -14.04 -12.87 -15.72
CA MET A 110 -15.09 -12.69 -16.73
C MET A 110 -14.72 -13.37 -18.01
#